data_AF-A0A0A1MM43-F1
#
_entry.id   AF-A0A0A1MM43-F1
#
_cell.length_a   1.000
_cell.length_b   1.000
_cell.length_c   1.000
_cell.angle_alpha   90.00
_cell.angle_beta   90.00
_cell.angle_gamma   90.00
#
_symmetry.space_group_name_H-M   'P 1'
#
loop_
_entity.id
_entity.type
_entity.pdbx_description
1 polymer ?
#
loop_
_entity_poly.entity_id
_entity_poly.type
_entity_poly.pdbx_seq_one_letter_code
_entity_poly.pdbx_strand_id
1 'polypeptide(L)'
;MSFFIKEMIKNKLRKLTPDEILHYSAEYGFAITRTQADQIVHYLRTSAPNPFDQADRDRFMMELTKITDQKTAAAAQQLMDEVIKSYGMEHLFEN
;
A
#
# COMPACT_ATOMS: atom_id res chain seq x y z
N MET A 1 14.04 -7.78 16.65
CA MET A 1 12.60 -7.87 17.01
C MET A 1 11.65 -7.43 15.88
N SER A 2 12.09 -6.66 14.88
CA SER A 2 11.25 -6.17 13.77
C SER A 2 10.81 -7.23 12.74
N PHE A 3 11.47 -8.39 12.67
CA PHE A 3 11.19 -9.42 11.67
C PHE A 3 9.73 -9.91 11.68
N PHE A 4 9.16 -10.20 12.86
CA PHE A 4 7.77 -10.67 12.97
C PHE A 4 6.76 -9.65 12.44
N ILE A 5 6.97 -8.37 12.72
CA ILE A 5 6.10 -7.29 12.24
C ILE A 5 6.20 -7.17 10.71
N LYS A 6 7.42 -7.22 10.16
CA LYS A 6 7.64 -7.19 8.71
C LYS A 6 6.93 -8.34 8.00
N GLU A 7 7.04 -9.56 8.53
CA GLU A 7 6.36 -10.73 7.94
C GLU A 7 4.84 -10.67 8.10
N MET A 8 4.32 -10.13 9.21
CA MET A 8 2.88 -9.90 9.38
C MET A 8 2.33 -8.93 8.32
N ILE A 9 3.03 -7.81 8.06
CA ILE A 9 2.62 -6.82 7.06
C ILE A 9 2.66 -7.41 5.65
N LYS A 10 3.74 -8.11 5.28
CA LYS A 10 3.83 -8.80 3.97
C LYS A 10 2.70 -9.80 3.78
N ASN A 11 2.37 -10.58 4.81
CA ASN A 11 1.27 -11.53 4.76
C ASN A 11 -0.09 -10.84 4.64
N LYS A 12 -0.29 -9.69 5.29
CA LYS A 12 -1.50 -8.88 5.13
C LYS A 12 -1.64 -8.36 3.70
N LEU A 13 -0.58 -7.82 3.09
CA LEU A 13 -0.59 -7.35 1.69
C LEU A 13 -0.97 -8.45 0.71
N ARG A 14 -0.45 -9.67 0.90
CA ARG A 14 -0.78 -10.83 0.04
C ARG A 14 -2.24 -11.27 0.14
N LYS A 15 -2.86 -11.06 1.30
CA LYS A 15 -4.24 -11.49 1.60
C LYS A 15 -5.27 -10.39 1.45
N LEU A 16 -4.86 -9.18 1.06
CA LEU A 16 -5.74 -8.05 0.87
C LEU A 16 -6.86 -8.38 -0.12
N THR A 17 -8.06 -7.88 0.16
CA THR A 17 -9.22 -8.04 -0.73
C THR A 17 -9.65 -6.70 -1.34
N PRO A 18 -10.32 -6.71 -2.50
CA PRO A 18 -10.81 -5.49 -3.13
C PRO A 18 -11.80 -4.73 -2.22
N ASP A 19 -12.61 -5.46 -1.45
CA ASP A 19 -13.54 -4.88 -0.47
C ASP A 19 -12.80 -4.12 0.65
N GLU A 20 -11.67 -4.66 1.12
CA GLU A 20 -10.83 -3.97 2.09
C GLU A 20 -10.22 -2.69 1.50
N ILE A 21 -9.76 -2.72 0.25
CA ILE A 21 -9.25 -1.50 -0.41
C ILE A 21 -10.35 -0.45 -0.53
N LEU A 22 -11.56 -0.83 -0.97
CA LEU A 22 -12.68 0.10 -1.07
C LEU A 22 -13.11 0.67 0.28
N HIS A 23 -13.09 -0.16 1.32
CA HIS A 23 -13.41 0.26 2.67
C HIS A 23 -12.40 1.31 3.17
N TYR A 24 -11.11 1.01 3.10
CA TYR A 24 -10.08 1.96 3.55
C TYR A 24 -10.00 3.19 2.63
N SER A 25 -10.23 3.05 1.32
CA SER A 25 -10.27 4.21 0.44
C SER A 25 -11.36 5.19 0.87
N ALA A 26 -12.55 4.69 1.22
CA ALA A 26 -13.62 5.54 1.73
C ALA A 26 -13.28 6.17 3.09
N GLU A 27 -12.68 5.40 4.01
CA GLU A 27 -12.26 5.87 5.34
C GLU A 27 -11.25 7.02 5.26
N TYR A 28 -10.27 6.91 4.35
CA TYR A 28 -9.22 7.92 4.17
C TYR A 28 -9.55 8.98 3.10
N GLY A 29 -10.78 8.97 2.54
CA GLY A 29 -11.26 10.01 1.63
C GLY A 29 -10.80 9.89 0.17
N PHE A 30 -10.37 8.70 -0.26
CA PHE A 30 -10.04 8.40 -1.66
C PHE A 30 -11.24 7.79 -2.39
N ALA A 31 -11.49 8.29 -3.60
CA ALA A 31 -12.51 7.73 -4.48
C ALA A 31 -11.84 6.80 -5.50
N ILE A 32 -11.91 5.50 -5.27
CA ILE A 32 -11.51 4.48 -6.25
C ILE A 32 -12.72 3.62 -6.63
N THR A 33 -12.68 3.08 -7.84
CA THR A 33 -13.71 2.16 -8.35
C THR A 33 -13.41 0.73 -7.92
N ARG A 34 -14.43 -0.15 -7.98
CA ARG A 34 -14.25 -1.60 -7.75
C ARG A 34 -13.19 -2.19 -8.69
N THR A 35 -13.22 -1.82 -9.97
CA THR A 35 -12.24 -2.28 -10.96
C THR A 35 -10.81 -1.90 -10.58
N GLN A 36 -10.59 -0.67 -10.10
CA GLN A 36 -9.27 -0.23 -9.63
C GLN A 36 -8.83 -1.02 -8.39
N ALA A 37 -9.72 -1.25 -7.43
CA ALA A 37 -9.42 -2.08 -6.27
C ALA A 37 -9.04 -3.52 -6.67
N ASP A 38 -9.77 -4.12 -7.62
CA ASP A 38 -9.45 -5.45 -8.16
C ASP A 38 -8.06 -5.47 -8.83
N GLN A 39 -7.72 -4.43 -9.60
CA GLN A 39 -6.42 -4.27 -10.25
C GLN A 39 -5.28 -4.11 -9.24
N ILE A 40 -5.49 -3.34 -8.16
CA ILE A 40 -4.49 -3.18 -7.09
C ILE A 40 -4.23 -4.51 -6.39
N VAL A 41 -5.28 -5.25 -6.03
CA VAL A 41 -5.13 -6.59 -5.41
C VAL A 41 -4.43 -7.55 -6.36
N HIS A 42 -4.78 -7.53 -7.65
CA HIS A 42 -4.10 -8.35 -8.65
C HIS A 42 -2.60 -8.03 -8.74
N TYR A 43 -2.25 -6.73 -8.74
CA TYR A 43 -0.85 -6.31 -8.72
C TYR A 43 -0.14 -6.82 -7.46
N LEU A 44 -0.69 -6.56 -6.26
CA LEU A 44 -0.06 -6.97 -4.99
C LEU A 44 0.18 -8.48 -4.90
N ARG A 45 -0.70 -9.29 -5.49
CA ARG A 45 -0.56 -10.76 -5.51
C ARG A 45 0.48 -11.25 -6.51
N THR A 46 0.61 -10.59 -7.66
CA THR A 46 1.50 -11.02 -8.74
C THR A 46 2.93 -10.50 -8.56
N SER A 47 3.09 -9.23 -8.18
CA SER A 47 4.41 -8.61 -7.98
C SER A 47 4.97 -8.85 -6.57
N ALA A 48 4.10 -9.11 -5.58
CA ALA A 48 4.47 -9.35 -4.19
C ALA A 48 5.53 -8.36 -3.66
N PRO A 49 5.31 -7.04 -3.78
CA PRO A 49 6.33 -6.03 -3.51
C PRO A 49 6.72 -6.06 -2.04
N ASN A 50 7.99 -5.81 -1.75
CA ASN A 50 8.45 -5.65 -0.37
C ASN A 50 8.20 -4.20 0.08
N PRO A 51 7.24 -3.93 0.99
CA PRO A 51 6.92 -2.56 1.39
C PRO A 51 8.08 -1.88 2.14
N PHE A 52 9.05 -2.63 2.64
CA PHE A 52 10.21 -2.10 3.36
C PHE A 52 11.38 -1.73 2.44
N ASP A 53 11.37 -2.15 1.18
CA ASP A 53 12.36 -1.74 0.18
C ASP A 53 11.89 -0.47 -0.56
N GLN A 54 12.77 0.54 -0.66
CA GLN A 54 12.40 1.82 -1.29
C GLN A 54 12.08 1.64 -2.78
N ALA A 55 12.85 0.84 -3.52
CA ALA A 55 12.64 0.67 -4.95
C ALA A 55 11.31 -0.06 -5.24
N ASP A 56 10.92 -1.03 -4.40
CA ASP A 56 9.61 -1.66 -4.46
C ASP A 56 8.47 -0.69 -4.15
N ARG A 57 8.63 0.19 -3.14
CA ARG A 57 7.64 1.24 -2.87
C ARG A 57 7.46 2.19 -4.05
N ASP A 58 8.56 2.66 -4.63
CA ASP A 58 8.52 3.57 -5.77
C ASP A 58 7.83 2.91 -6.96
N ARG A 59 8.15 1.64 -7.24
CA ARG A 59 7.46 0.84 -8.26
C ARG A 59 5.97 0.72 -7.98
N PHE A 60 5.60 0.42 -6.75
CA PHE A 60 4.20 0.31 -6.38
C PHE A 60 3.44 1.62 -6.59
N MET A 61 4.00 2.77 -6.20
CA MET A 61 3.36 4.08 -6.39
C MET A 61 3.22 4.46 -7.87
N MET A 62 4.21 4.11 -8.70
CA MET A 62 4.10 4.27 -10.15
C MET A 62 2.98 3.42 -10.75
N GLU A 63 2.82 2.19 -10.31
CA GLU A 63 1.74 1.31 -10.77
C GLU A 63 0.36 1.77 -10.27
N LEU A 64 0.28 2.28 -9.03
CA LEU A 64 -0.93 2.91 -8.51
C LEU A 64 -1.36 4.11 -9.36
N THR A 65 -0.42 4.92 -9.83
CA THR A 65 -0.70 6.05 -10.72
C THR A 65 -1.35 5.59 -12.04
N LYS A 66 -0.92 4.44 -12.58
CA LYS A 66 -1.48 3.86 -13.81
C LYS A 66 -2.87 3.26 -13.61
N ILE A 67 -3.11 2.64 -12.45
CA ILE A 67 -4.38 2.00 -12.14
C ILE A 67 -5.44 3.05 -11.76
N THR A 68 -5.05 4.01 -10.92
CA THR A 68 -5.95 5.04 -10.38
C THR A 68 -5.78 6.34 -11.15
N ASP A 69 -5.05 7.28 -10.56
CA ASP A 69 -4.61 8.53 -11.14
C ASP A 69 -3.46 9.08 -10.27
N GLN A 70 -2.79 10.13 -10.76
CA GLN A 70 -1.65 10.73 -10.06
C GLN A 70 -2.03 11.33 -8.70
N LYS A 71 -3.23 11.90 -8.56
CA LYS A 71 -3.69 12.53 -7.32
C LYS A 71 -3.93 11.46 -6.25
N THR A 72 -4.58 10.37 -6.61
CA THR A 72 -4.86 9.23 -5.72
C THR A 72 -3.58 8.53 -5.30
N ALA A 73 -2.62 8.31 -6.22
CA ALA A 73 -1.34 7.71 -5.88
C ALA A 73 -0.50 8.59 -4.93
N ALA A 74 -0.46 9.91 -5.18
CA ALA A 74 0.23 10.85 -4.30
C ALA A 74 -0.41 10.88 -2.89
N ALA A 75 -1.74 10.85 -2.80
CA ALA A 75 -2.44 10.83 -1.53
C ALA A 75 -2.22 9.51 -0.77
N ALA A 76 -2.15 8.38 -1.48
CA ALA A 76 -1.79 7.09 -0.88
C ALA A 76 -0.36 7.07 -0.32
N GLN A 77 0.59 7.72 -1.02
CA GLN A 77 1.95 7.89 -0.52
C GLN A 77 1.98 8.74 0.76
N GLN A 78 1.27 9.87 0.77
CA GLN A 78 1.17 10.72 1.96
C GLN A 78 0.56 9.97 3.15
N LEU A 79 -0.50 9.19 2.91
CA LEU A 79 -1.11 8.37 3.95
C LEU A 79 -0.13 7.32 4.49
N MET A 80 0.64 6.67 3.62
CA MET A 80 1.66 5.71 4.03
C MET A 80 2.70 6.37 4.96
N ASP A 81 3.22 7.54 4.58
CA ASP A 81 4.19 8.28 5.38
C ASP A 81 3.61 8.71 6.74
N GLU A 82 2.35 9.17 6.75
CA GLU A 82 1.65 9.56 7.98
C GLU A 82 1.40 8.37 8.91
N VAL A 83 0.98 7.23 8.39
CA VAL A 83 0.78 6.01 9.17
C VAL A 83 2.11 5.51 9.73
N ILE A 84 3.17 5.47 8.92
CA ILE A 84 4.49 5.02 9.40
C ILE A 84 4.96 5.88 10.58
N LYS A 85 4.82 7.20 10.45
CA LYS A 85 5.24 8.16 11.47
C LYS A 85 4.36 8.15 12.71
N SER A 86 3.05 8.18 12.55
CA SER A 86 2.09 8.25 13.67
C SER A 86 2.16 7.03 14.58
N TYR A 87 2.52 5.87 14.05
CA TYR A 87 2.67 4.63 14.79
C TYR A 87 4.12 4.29 15.19
N GLY A 88 5.09 5.19 14.98
CA GLY A 88 6.49 4.97 15.39
C GLY A 88 7.18 3.83 14.63
N MET A 89 6.73 3.54 13.40
CA MET A 89 7.18 2.40 12.59
C MET A 89 8.36 2.73 11.68
N GLU A 90 8.92 3.94 11.75
CA GLU A 90 10.00 4.43 10.87
C GLU A 90 11.19 3.45 10.83
N HIS A 91 11.57 2.92 11.98
CA HIS A 91 12.64 1.94 12.15
C HIS A 91 12.45 0.62 11.35
N LEU A 92 11.24 0.34 10.84
CA LEU A 92 10.98 -0.79 9.95
C LEU A 92 11.39 -0.50 8.50
N PHE A 93 11.46 0.77 8.13
CA PHE A 93 11.72 1.27 6.77
C PHE A 93 13.11 1.89 6.62
N GLU A 94 13.80 2.14 7.73
CA GLU A 94 15.23 2.46 7.77
C GLU A 94 16.06 1.19 7.47
N ASN A 95 17.11 1.35 6.66
CA ASN A 95 18.06 0.29 6.29
C ASN A 95 19.20 0.17 7.29
#